data_AF-A0A8J6HVK4-F1
#
_entry.id   AF-A0A8J6HVK4-F1
#
_cell.length_a   1.000
_cell.length_b   1.000
_cell.length_c   1.000
_cell.angle_alpha   90.00
_cell.angle_beta   90.00
_cell.angle_gamma   90.00
#
_symmetry.space_group_name_H-M   'P 1'
#
loop_
_entity.id
_entity.type
_entity.pdbx_description
1 polymer ?
#
loop_
_entity_poly.entity_id
_entity_poly.type
_entity_poly.pdbx_seq_one_letter_code
_entity_poly.pdbx_strand_id
1 'polypeptide(L)'
;MASIEERLQIKREPLDKWSIREQLCLAVARNSDQNLTSVSRALKPFGEPNRPADWFHQKNCAAQYGALLANVETPKRKKRTPGGEVAIETPAEAILRKLLNERKAELKKLLADEKAEYQKLQRDKALLQTGNVFFI
;
A
#
# COMPACT_ATOMS: atom_id res chain seq x y z
N MET A 1 -2.45 -14.22 39.50
CA MET A 1 -2.66 -14.89 38.19
C MET A 1 -3.14 -13.83 37.22
N ALA A 2 -2.28 -13.36 36.31
CA ALA A 2 -2.61 -12.31 35.35
C ALA A 2 -3.66 -12.81 34.32
N SER A 3 -4.64 -11.97 34.00
CA SER A 3 -5.80 -12.29 33.13
C SER A 3 -5.34 -12.71 31.73
N ILE A 4 -6.10 -13.60 31.09
CA ILE A 4 -5.90 -14.03 29.69
C ILE A 4 -5.93 -12.81 28.74
N GLU A 5 -6.67 -11.76 29.11
CA GLU A 5 -6.72 -10.49 28.38
C GLU A 5 -5.39 -9.73 28.40
N GLU A 6 -4.62 -9.85 29.49
CA GLU A 6 -3.30 -9.22 29.65
C GLU A 6 -2.23 -9.96 28.84
N ARG A 7 -2.42 -11.26 28.55
CA ARG A 7 -1.56 -12.02 27.64
C ARG A 7 -1.85 -11.76 26.16
N LEU A 8 -2.99 -11.16 25.82
CA LEU A 8 -3.26 -10.68 24.46
C LEU A 8 -2.65 -9.29 24.18
N GLN A 9 -2.10 -8.63 25.21
CA GLN A 9 -1.18 -7.50 25.08
C GLN A 9 0.27 -7.96 24.83
N ILE A 10 0.47 -9.07 24.11
CA ILE A 10 1.73 -9.31 23.40
C ILE A 10 1.90 -8.12 22.47
N LYS A 11 2.76 -7.19 22.90
CA LYS A 11 3.48 -6.20 22.11
C LYS A 11 2.89 -6.08 20.70
N ARG A 12 1.76 -5.36 20.58
CA ARG A 12 1.35 -4.79 19.30
C ARG A 12 2.37 -3.70 19.01
N GLU A 13 3.52 -4.15 18.55
CA GLU A 13 4.52 -3.33 17.88
C GLU A 13 3.75 -2.46 16.85
N PRO A 14 4.21 -1.25 16.49
CA PRO A 14 3.53 -0.37 15.54
C PRO A 14 3.51 -0.91 14.08
N LEU A 15 3.41 -2.23 13.91
CA LEU A 15 3.59 -3.02 12.70
C LEU A 15 2.39 -3.00 11.76
N ASP A 16 1.20 -2.66 12.23
CA ASP A 16 0.01 -2.81 11.39
C ASP A 16 -0.32 -1.53 10.61
N LYS A 17 0.63 -1.14 9.76
CA LYS A 17 0.39 -0.17 8.69
C LYS A 17 -0.17 -0.93 7.49
N TRP A 18 -1.30 -0.44 6.95
CA TRP A 18 -1.82 -0.92 5.67
C TRP A 18 -0.81 -0.64 4.57
N SER A 19 -0.50 -1.63 3.73
CA SER A 19 0.42 -1.42 2.61
C SER A 19 -0.22 -0.55 1.53
N ILE A 20 0.59 0.07 0.67
CA ILE A 20 0.09 0.93 -0.43
C ILE A 20 -0.88 0.15 -1.31
N ARG A 21 -0.63 -1.15 -1.53
CA ARG A 21 -1.52 -2.05 -2.25
C ARG A 21 -2.89 -2.16 -1.55
N GLU A 22 -2.91 -2.44 -0.26
CA GLU A 22 -4.15 -2.58 0.51
C GLU A 22 -4.94 -1.26 0.56
N GLN A 23 -4.24 -0.14 0.77
CA GLN A 23 -4.84 1.20 0.76
C GLN A 23 -5.43 1.55 -0.60
N LEU A 24 -4.72 1.22 -1.69
CA LEU A 24 -5.19 1.45 -3.05
C LEU A 24 -6.44 0.62 -3.34
N CYS A 25 -6.42 -0.68 -3.01
CA CYS A 25 -7.59 -1.54 -3.18
C CYS A 25 -8.79 -1.05 -2.36
N LEU A 26 -8.56 -0.56 -1.13
CA LEU A 26 -9.62 0.02 -0.30
C LEU A 26 -10.23 1.27 -0.95
N ALA A 27 -9.40 2.18 -1.45
CA ALA A 27 -9.88 3.39 -2.12
C ALA A 27 -10.69 3.06 -3.39
N VAL A 28 -10.25 2.07 -4.17
CA VAL A 28 -11.00 1.59 -5.36
C VAL A 28 -12.33 0.99 -4.94
N ALA A 29 -12.33 0.07 -3.98
CA ALA A 29 -13.53 -0.60 -3.50
C ALA A 29 -14.54 0.40 -2.89
N ARG A 30 -14.06 1.42 -2.17
CA ARG A 30 -14.89 2.50 -1.60
C ARG A 30 -15.51 3.41 -2.66
N ASN A 31 -14.85 3.59 -3.79
CA ASN A 31 -15.40 4.36 -4.91
C ASN A 31 -16.41 3.55 -5.71
N SER A 32 -16.27 2.22 -5.76
CA SER A 32 -17.25 1.35 -6.42
C SER A 32 -18.49 1.04 -5.57
N ASP A 33 -18.34 0.89 -4.25
CA ASP A 33 -19.43 0.51 -3.35
C ASP A 33 -19.42 1.31 -2.04
N GLN A 34 -20.58 1.84 -1.68
CA GLN A 34 -20.78 2.55 -0.41
C GLN A 34 -20.92 1.59 0.78
N ASN A 35 -21.24 0.31 0.56
CA ASN A 35 -21.40 -0.69 1.60
C ASN A 35 -20.05 -1.26 2.07
N LEU A 36 -19.65 -0.90 3.28
CA LEU A 36 -18.39 -1.36 3.87
C LEU A 36 -18.31 -2.88 4.07
N THR A 37 -19.44 -3.59 4.17
CA THR A 37 -19.47 -5.06 4.23
C THR A 37 -19.09 -5.66 2.88
N SER A 38 -19.59 -5.08 1.78
CA SER A 38 -19.18 -5.48 0.43
C SER A 38 -17.71 -5.15 0.16
N VAL A 39 -17.28 -3.94 0.55
CA VAL A 39 -15.88 -3.49 0.45
C VAL A 39 -14.94 -4.44 1.18
N SER A 40 -15.29 -4.83 2.42
CA SER A 40 -14.56 -5.81 3.21
C SER A 40 -14.36 -7.13 2.47
N ARG A 41 -15.43 -7.67 1.87
CA ARG A 41 -15.37 -8.92 1.10
C ARG A 41 -14.51 -8.79 -0.15
N ALA A 42 -14.62 -7.65 -0.85
CA ALA A 42 -13.83 -7.36 -2.04
C ALA A 42 -12.33 -7.23 -1.74
N LEU A 43 -11.95 -6.84 -0.52
CA LEU A 43 -10.55 -6.67 -0.12
C LEU A 43 -9.84 -7.96 0.28
N LYS A 44 -10.57 -8.99 0.72
CA LYS A 44 -9.99 -10.26 1.18
C LYS A 44 -8.95 -10.87 0.21
N PRO A 45 -9.16 -10.89 -1.12
CA PRO A 45 -8.16 -11.45 -2.05
C PRO A 45 -6.88 -10.62 -2.19
N PHE A 46 -6.87 -9.37 -1.73
CA PHE A 46 -5.74 -8.45 -1.85
C PHE A 46 -4.91 -8.35 -0.57
N GLY A 47 -5.30 -9.08 0.49
CA GLY A 47 -4.59 -9.15 1.74
C GLY A 47 -3.22 -9.81 1.62
N GLU A 48 -2.28 -9.30 2.40
CA GLU A 48 -0.99 -9.96 2.59
C GLU A 48 -1.17 -11.26 3.40
N PRO A 49 -0.34 -12.29 3.15
CA PRO A 49 -0.54 -13.63 3.73
C PRO A 49 -0.46 -13.67 5.26
N ASN A 50 0.15 -12.66 5.89
CA ASN A 50 0.34 -12.60 7.34
C ASN A 50 -0.74 -11.75 8.05
N ARG A 51 -1.83 -11.39 7.36
CA ARG A 51 -2.88 -10.53 7.93
C ARG A 51 -3.87 -11.33 8.79
N PRO A 52 -4.33 -10.76 9.94
CA PRO A 52 -5.40 -11.33 10.74
C PRO A 52 -6.71 -11.54 9.96
N ALA A 53 -7.54 -12.49 10.39
CA ALA A 53 -8.83 -12.79 9.74
C ALA A 53 -9.83 -11.61 9.79
N ASP A 54 -9.71 -10.75 10.79
CA ASP A 54 -10.51 -9.53 11.00
C ASP A 54 -9.84 -8.26 10.44
N TRP A 55 -8.69 -8.38 9.75
CA TRP A 55 -7.95 -7.25 9.20
C TRP A 55 -8.82 -6.33 8.35
N PHE A 56 -9.58 -6.91 7.41
CA PHE A 56 -10.50 -6.19 6.53
C PHE A 56 -11.92 -6.05 7.12
N HIS A 57 -12.11 -6.10 8.44
CA HIS A 57 -13.44 -5.85 9.00
C HIS A 57 -13.95 -4.47 8.57
N GLN A 58 -15.26 -4.33 8.36
CA GLN A 58 -15.94 -3.06 8.04
C GLN A 58 -15.46 -1.86 8.86
N LYS A 59 -15.25 -2.02 10.19
CA LYS A 59 -14.78 -0.95 11.06
C LYS A 59 -13.35 -0.51 10.72
N ASN A 60 -12.46 -1.47 10.46
CA ASN A 60 -11.07 -1.21 10.08
C ASN A 60 -10.99 -0.54 8.71
N CYS A 61 -11.79 -1.00 7.75
CA CYS A 61 -11.89 -0.38 6.42
C CYS A 61 -12.37 1.08 6.51
N ALA A 62 -13.38 1.36 7.34
CA ALA A 62 -13.89 2.70 7.54
C ALA A 62 -12.86 3.63 8.20
N ALA A 63 -12.21 3.15 9.28
CA ALA A 63 -11.17 3.90 9.98
C ALA A 63 -9.99 4.23 9.04
N GLN A 64 -9.53 3.24 8.27
CA GLN A 64 -8.44 3.43 7.32
C GLN A 64 -8.81 4.41 6.20
N TYR A 65 -10.01 4.28 5.62
CA TYR A 65 -10.46 5.21 4.58
C TYR A 65 -10.62 6.63 5.10
N GLY A 66 -11.11 6.79 6.34
CA GLY A 66 -11.14 8.09 7.03
C GLY A 66 -9.76 8.70 7.21
N ALA A 67 -8.75 7.91 7.58
CA ALA A 67 -7.37 8.37 7.68
C ALA A 67 -6.79 8.79 6.31
N LEU A 68 -7.13 8.08 5.22
CA LEU A 68 -6.74 8.46 3.87
C LEU A 68 -7.35 9.81 3.46
N LEU A 69 -8.62 10.04 3.79
CA LEU A 69 -9.30 11.32 3.55
C LEU A 69 -8.68 12.47 4.36
N ALA A 70 -8.32 12.24 5.62
CA ALA A 70 -7.66 13.25 6.45
C ALA A 70 -6.26 13.64 5.93
N ASN A 71 -5.53 12.69 5.34
CA ASN A 71 -4.20 12.92 4.77
C ASN A 71 -4.23 13.59 3.39
N VAL A 72 -5.41 13.72 2.77
CA VAL A 72 -5.61 14.54 1.58
C VAL A 72 -6.14 15.89 2.04
N GLU A 73 -5.21 16.77 2.40
CA GLU A 73 -5.53 18.20 2.53
C GLU A 73 -6.12 18.65 1.20
N THR A 74 -7.42 18.97 1.22
CA THR A 74 -8.15 19.55 0.10
C THR A 74 -7.31 20.68 -0.50
N PRO A 75 -7.04 20.70 -1.82
CA PRO A 75 -6.32 21.81 -2.42
C PRO A 75 -7.11 23.10 -2.16
N LYS A 76 -6.61 23.88 -1.19
CA LYS A 76 -7.18 25.16 -0.80
C LYS A 76 -6.99 26.12 -1.97
N ARG A 77 -8.04 26.23 -2.79
CA ARG A 77 -8.40 27.34 -3.69
C ARG A 77 -7.23 27.93 -4.51
N LYS A 78 -7.15 27.61 -5.81
CA LYS A 78 -6.50 28.50 -6.78
C LYS A 78 -7.35 28.75 -8.04
N LYS A 79 -7.75 30.02 -8.13
CA LYS A 79 -8.15 30.88 -9.26
C LYS A 79 -8.92 30.26 -10.43
N ARG A 80 -10.15 30.78 -10.62
CA ARG A 80 -10.92 30.76 -11.88
C ARG A 80 -10.01 31.10 -13.06
N THR A 81 -9.77 30.12 -13.92
CA THR A 81 -9.42 30.34 -15.33
C THR A 81 -10.74 30.56 -16.09
N PRO A 82 -10.87 31.60 -16.94
CA PRO A 82 -12.06 31.75 -17.76
C PRO A 82 -11.95 30.78 -18.94
N GLY A 83 -12.87 29.80 -19.04
CA GLY A 83 -13.09 29.05 -20.29
C GLY A 83 -12.58 27.61 -20.38
N GLY A 84 -12.43 26.88 -19.28
CA GLY A 84 -12.21 25.43 -19.35
C GLY A 84 -12.87 24.73 -18.18
N GLU A 85 -13.60 23.65 -18.42
CA GLU A 85 -14.20 22.80 -17.38
C GLU A 85 -13.16 22.48 -16.31
N VAL A 86 -13.25 23.16 -15.17
CA VAL A 86 -12.44 22.83 -14.00
C VAL A 86 -13.09 21.61 -13.39
N ALA A 87 -12.65 20.42 -13.81
CA ALA A 87 -12.96 19.19 -13.10
C ALA A 87 -12.44 19.37 -11.67
N ILE A 88 -13.36 19.64 -10.75
CA ILE A 88 -13.05 19.67 -9.31
C ILE A 88 -12.71 18.23 -8.96
N GLU A 89 -11.42 17.92 -8.93
CA GLU A 89 -10.94 16.60 -8.52
C GLU A 89 -11.50 16.31 -7.14
N THR A 90 -12.28 15.23 -7.05
CA THR A 90 -12.88 14.84 -5.78
C THR A 90 -11.76 14.37 -4.82
N PRO A 91 -11.90 14.55 -3.50
CA PRO A 91 -10.90 14.05 -2.55
C PRO A 91 -10.61 12.55 -2.73
N ALA A 92 -11.61 11.77 -3.15
CA ALA A 92 -11.47 10.35 -3.46
C ALA A 92 -10.60 10.09 -4.71
N GLU A 93 -10.73 10.89 -5.77
CA GLU A 93 -9.86 10.82 -6.94
C GLU A 93 -8.42 11.20 -6.62
N ALA A 94 -8.22 12.21 -5.76
CA ALA A 94 -6.89 12.63 -5.31
C ALA A 94 -6.18 11.52 -4.51
N ILE A 95 -6.91 10.83 -3.61
CA ILE A 95 -6.40 9.65 -2.90
C ILE A 95 -5.95 8.58 -3.91
N LEU A 96 -6.82 8.23 -4.87
CA LEU A 96 -6.52 7.19 -5.85
C LEU A 96 -5.28 7.55 -6.68
N ARG A 97 -5.20 8.79 -7.18
CA ARG A 97 -4.07 9.25 -7.98
C ARG A 97 -2.76 9.17 -7.21
N LYS A 98 -2.76 9.60 -5.95
CA LYS A 98 -1.59 9.51 -5.06
C LYS A 98 -1.17 8.06 -4.84
N LEU A 99 -2.09 7.19 -4.41
CA LEU A 99 -1.80 5.79 -4.12
C LEU A 99 -1.36 5.01 -5.37
N LEU A 100 -1.93 5.31 -6.54
CA LEU A 100 -1.51 4.72 -7.81
C LEU A 100 -0.06 5.12 -8.17
N ASN A 101 0.30 6.39 -7.96
CA ASN A 101 1.64 6.86 -8.24
C ASN A 101 2.67 6.26 -7.26
N GLU A 102 2.32 6.18 -5.98
CA GLU A 102 3.14 5.52 -4.96
C GLU A 102 3.35 4.04 -5.29
N ARG A 103 2.28 3.32 -5.69
CA ARG A 103 2.38 1.91 -6.08
C ARG A 103 3.24 1.72 -7.33
N LYS A 104 3.11 2.59 -8.32
CA LYS A 104 3.97 2.55 -9.52
C LYS A 104 5.44 2.78 -9.16
N ALA A 105 5.73 3.71 -8.25
CA ALA A 105 7.10 3.98 -7.79
C ALA A 105 7.68 2.78 -7.05
N GLU A 106 6.89 2.15 -6.18
CA GLU A 106 7.26 0.93 -5.45
C GLU A 106 7.61 -0.22 -6.41
N LEU A 107 6.74 -0.49 -7.40
CA LEU A 107 6.99 -1.53 -8.40
C LEU A 107 8.23 -1.25 -9.26
N LYS A 108 8.45 0.02 -9.65
CA LYS A 108 9.67 0.41 -10.38
C LYS A 108 10.93 0.19 -9.55
N LYS A 109 10.87 0.48 -8.25
CA LYS A 109 11.99 0.24 -7.33
C LYS A 109 12.30 -1.25 -7.20
N LEU A 110 11.28 -2.08 -6.97
CA LEU A 110 11.45 -3.54 -6.88
C LEU A 110 12.10 -4.12 -8.15
N LEU A 111 11.64 -3.68 -9.33
CA LEU A 111 12.22 -4.12 -10.60
C LEU A 111 13.68 -3.67 -10.74
N ALA A 112 14.01 -2.44 -10.33
CA ALA A 112 15.38 -1.95 -10.36
C ALA A 112 16.30 -2.74 -9.41
N ASP A 113 15.83 -3.04 -8.20
CA ASP A 113 16.56 -3.81 -7.20
C ASP A 113 16.80 -5.25 -7.69
N GLU A 114 15.77 -5.92 -8.22
CA GLU A 114 15.87 -7.27 -8.80
C GLU A 114 16.82 -7.31 -10.00
N LYS A 115 16.77 -6.29 -10.87
CA LYS A 115 17.70 -6.17 -12.00
C LYS A 115 19.15 -5.98 -11.53
N ALA A 116 19.37 -5.20 -10.49
CA ALA A 116 20.69 -4.98 -9.91
C ALA A 116 21.25 -6.28 -9.28
N GLU A 117 20.40 -7.02 -8.57
CA GLU A 117 20.74 -8.32 -8.00
C GLU A 117 21.07 -9.35 -9.09
N TYR A 118 20.25 -9.44 -10.14
CA TYR A 118 20.51 -10.30 -11.28
C TYR A 118 21.86 -9.98 -11.96
N GLN A 119 22.16 -8.70 -12.19
CA GLN A 119 23.45 -8.30 -12.75
C GLN A 119 24.63 -8.64 -11.84
N LYS A 120 24.45 -8.54 -10.52
CA LYS A 120 25.46 -8.96 -9.55
C LYS A 120 25.69 -10.47 -9.64
N LEU A 121 24.62 -11.26 -9.59
CA LEU A 121 24.71 -12.72 -9.68
C LEU A 121 25.33 -13.17 -11.01
N GLN A 122 25.06 -12.49 -12.13
CA GLN A 122 25.70 -12.78 -13.40
C GLN A 122 27.20 -12.49 -13.40
N ARG A 123 27.61 -11.39 -12.77
CA ARG A 123 29.04 -11.06 -12.58
C ARG A 123 29.72 -12.12 -11.71
N ASP A 124 29.10 -12.47 -10.59
CA ASP A 124 29.63 -13.48 -9.66
C ASP A 124 29.74 -14.85 -10.37
N LYS A 125 28.71 -15.25 -11.12
CA LYS A 125 28.72 -16.47 -11.95
C LYS A 125 29.86 -16.46 -12.97
N ALA A 126 30.07 -15.35 -13.69
CA ALA A 126 31.13 -15.24 -14.67
C ALA A 126 32.53 -15.36 -14.03
N LEU A 127 32.75 -14.76 -12.86
CA LEU A 127 34.00 -14.87 -12.10
C LEU A 127 34.28 -16.29 -11.62
N LEU A 128 33.24 -17.00 -11.15
CA LEU A 128 33.35 -18.40 -10.75
C LEU A 128 33.69 -19.30 -11.96
N GLN A 129 33.07 -19.06 -13.11
CA GLN A 129 33.27 -19.87 -14.33
C GLN A 129 34.65 -19.67 -14.97
N THR A 130 35.25 -18.49 -14.87
CA THR A 130 36.60 -18.22 -15.41
C THR A 130 37.71 -18.73 -14.50
N GLY A 131 37.39 -19.41 -13.38
CA GLY A 131 38.37 -19.97 -12.45
C GLY A 131 39.10 -18.92 -11.61
N ASN A 132 38.68 -17.65 -11.67
CA ASN A 132 39.27 -16.53 -10.93
C ASN A 132 38.82 -16.48 -9.45
N VAL A 133 38.54 -17.64 -8.85
CA VAL A 133 38.35 -17.76 -7.40
C VAL A 133 39.72 -18.02 -6.81
N PHE A 134 40.47 -16.96 -6.52
CA PHE A 134 41.68 -17.06 -5.71
C PHE A 134 41.28 -17.50 -4.30
N PHE A 135 41.26 -18.81 -4.07
CA PHE A 135 41.40 -19.36 -2.73
C PHE A 135 42.85 -19.11 -2.30
N ILE A 136 43.04 -18.21 -1.33
CA ILE A 136 44.25 -18.10 -0.51
C ILE A 136 43.89 -18.61 0.86
#